data_AF-A0A933EAL6-F1
#
_entry.id   AF-A0A933EAL6-F1
#
_cell.length_a   1.000
_cell.length_b   1.000
_cell.length_c   1.000
_cell.angle_alpha   90.00
_cell.angle_beta   90.00
_cell.angle_gamma   90.00
#
_symmetry.space_group_name_H-M   'P 1'
#
loop_
_entity.id
_entity.type
_entity.pdbx_description
1 polymer ?
#
loop_
_entity_poly.entity_id
_entity_poly.type
_entity_poly.pdbx_seq_one_letter_code
_entity_poly.pdbx_strand_id
1 'polypeptide(L)'
;MVELMDIEPILWMREMLGDWLTRDDWRPEELINWLEGYNLPPVGHDDEPFLWLLRGLPLADKRFEAETRLAERVAKVLDGKPDLMRPGTRPDKVLYNLFMLCAGLGCPDQLAEPLYKLFQRRVLKGNWLGVDVRDSLLTALISNQIDDRLRPIWETMLEQRKHDFLPGDEYDGFNGIVMKPASAETVGEPDLDAIGWALKFIAKYLDRDSGRCEEFQALIKQIAEIYPGRPILEIEILLQAVHNDWPRWAMQAIPGDYVSQILDPLETSPYCSVRAAKGIVSHGIATIEARPDVHSGVKLRIEKVHSQYLKEELNVGAQVPEST
;
A
#
# COMPACT_ATOMS: atom_id res chain seq x y z
N MET A 1 -27.86 -7.23 -27.18
CA MET A 1 -28.38 -5.86 -27.38
C MET A 1 -28.86 -5.34 -26.03
N VAL A 2 -27.91 -5.20 -25.11
CA VAL A 2 -28.06 -4.79 -23.71
C VAL A 2 -26.73 -4.10 -23.40
N GLU A 3 -26.59 -2.79 -23.66
CA GLU A 3 -25.35 -2.04 -23.29
C GLU A 3 -25.40 -0.51 -23.55
N LEU A 4 -26.58 0.13 -23.55
CA LEU A 4 -26.69 1.57 -23.82
C LEU A 4 -27.48 2.39 -22.79
N MET A 5 -27.96 1.80 -21.68
CA MET A 5 -28.73 2.53 -20.65
C MET A 5 -27.95 2.91 -19.38
N ASP A 6 -26.75 2.37 -19.15
CA ASP A 6 -25.96 2.67 -17.93
C ASP A 6 -25.05 3.91 -18.07
N ILE A 7 -25.00 4.54 -19.24
CA ILE A 7 -24.13 5.70 -19.50
C ILE A 7 -24.77 7.00 -18.97
N GLU A 8 -26.09 7.10 -18.93
CA GLU A 8 -26.80 8.34 -18.54
C GLU A 8 -26.53 8.77 -17.08
N PRO A 9 -26.56 7.86 -16.08
CA PRO A 9 -26.39 8.25 -14.69
C PRO A 9 -24.94 8.62 -14.34
N ILE A 10 -23.97 7.98 -14.97
CA ILE A 10 -22.56 8.30 -14.75
C ILE A 10 -22.17 9.64 -15.38
N LEU A 11 -22.76 9.98 -16.53
CA LEU A 11 -22.61 11.30 -17.12
C LEU A 11 -23.23 12.39 -16.23
N TRP A 12 -24.41 12.13 -15.68
CA TRP A 12 -25.04 13.04 -14.71
C TRP A 12 -24.18 13.22 -13.45
N MET A 13 -23.68 12.13 -12.86
CA MET A 13 -22.78 12.22 -11.70
C MET A 13 -21.53 13.06 -12.00
N ARG A 14 -20.97 12.92 -13.21
CA ARG A 14 -19.79 13.67 -13.65
C ARG A 14 -20.07 15.16 -13.84
N GLU A 15 -21.20 15.51 -14.43
CA GLU A 15 -21.63 16.91 -14.57
C GLU A 15 -21.87 17.54 -13.21
N MET A 16 -22.65 16.88 -12.35
CA MET A 16 -22.96 17.36 -11.00
C MET A 16 -21.69 17.54 -10.14
N LEU A 17 -20.78 16.56 -10.16
CA LEU A 17 -19.53 16.67 -9.42
C LEU A 17 -18.63 17.76 -10.01
N GLY A 18 -18.52 17.86 -11.33
CA GLY A 18 -17.73 18.88 -12.02
C GLY A 18 -18.19 20.29 -11.67
N ASP A 19 -19.49 20.56 -11.79
CA ASP A 19 -20.08 21.84 -11.42
C ASP A 19 -19.84 22.16 -9.95
N TRP A 20 -20.06 21.19 -9.06
CA TRP A 20 -19.81 21.37 -7.64
C TRP A 20 -18.34 21.72 -7.37
N LEU A 21 -17.37 21.00 -7.96
CA LEU A 21 -15.93 21.21 -7.77
C LEU A 21 -15.43 22.59 -8.25
N THR A 22 -16.12 23.21 -9.20
CA THR A 22 -15.77 24.55 -9.71
C THR A 22 -16.34 25.70 -8.87
N ARG A 23 -17.37 25.45 -8.05
CA ARG A 23 -17.99 26.47 -7.19
C ARG A 23 -17.14 26.83 -5.98
N ASP A 24 -16.88 28.12 -5.75
CA ASP A 24 -16.20 28.60 -4.53
C ASP A 24 -17.10 28.61 -3.29
N ASP A 25 -18.43 28.70 -3.48
CA ASP A 25 -19.45 28.85 -2.43
C ASP A 25 -20.02 27.52 -1.91
N TRP A 26 -19.33 26.41 -2.18
CA TRP A 26 -19.75 25.07 -1.76
C TRP A 26 -19.79 24.93 -0.23
N ARG A 27 -20.56 23.95 0.25
CA ARG A 27 -20.70 23.70 1.70
C ARG A 27 -20.45 22.23 2.08
N PRO A 28 -19.82 21.93 3.24
CA PRO A 28 -19.63 20.57 3.76
C PRO A 28 -20.89 19.70 3.75
N GLU A 29 -22.05 20.31 4.03
CA GLU A 29 -23.34 19.62 4.08
C GLU A 29 -23.75 19.01 2.73
N GLU A 30 -23.33 19.60 1.61
CA GLU A 30 -23.61 19.07 0.28
C GLU A 30 -22.90 17.71 0.09
N LEU A 31 -21.62 17.61 0.47
CA LEU A 31 -20.87 16.36 0.42
C LEU A 31 -21.40 15.33 1.43
N ILE A 32 -21.78 15.76 2.64
CA ILE A 32 -22.39 14.87 3.65
C ILE A 32 -23.68 14.25 3.09
N ASN A 33 -24.53 15.05 2.45
CA ASN A 33 -25.76 14.56 1.83
C ASN A 33 -25.48 13.51 0.75
N TRP A 34 -24.49 13.75 -0.11
CA TRP A 34 -24.06 12.76 -1.10
C TRP A 34 -23.56 11.48 -0.45
N LEU A 35 -22.67 11.56 0.55
CA LEU A 35 -22.13 10.39 1.27
C LEU A 35 -23.22 9.60 2.03
N GLU A 36 -24.33 10.25 2.38
CA GLU A 36 -25.49 9.57 2.95
C GLU A 36 -26.37 8.89 1.89
N GLY A 37 -26.25 9.32 0.63
CA GLY A 37 -26.99 8.81 -0.53
C GLY A 37 -28.12 9.73 -1.00
N TYR A 38 -28.19 10.96 -0.52
CA TYR A 38 -29.14 11.96 -1.00
C TYR A 38 -28.59 12.72 -2.20
N ASN A 39 -29.48 13.17 -3.09
CA ASN A 39 -29.14 13.98 -4.27
C ASN A 39 -28.09 13.34 -5.19
N LEU A 40 -28.01 12.00 -5.20
CA LEU A 40 -27.25 11.24 -6.18
C LEU A 40 -28.15 10.82 -7.35
N PRO A 41 -27.59 10.56 -8.53
CA PRO A 41 -28.34 9.99 -9.65
C PRO A 41 -29.10 8.70 -9.26
N PRO A 42 -30.27 8.42 -9.84
CA PRO A 42 -31.14 7.29 -9.49
C PRO A 42 -30.65 5.99 -10.15
N VAL A 43 -29.59 5.42 -9.61
CA VAL A 43 -28.94 4.22 -10.14
C VAL A 43 -28.89 3.12 -9.10
N GLY A 44 -29.99 2.37 -9.03
CA GLY A 44 -30.11 1.18 -8.17
C GLY A 44 -29.80 1.42 -6.69
N HIS A 45 -29.87 0.37 -5.89
CA HIS A 45 -29.43 0.40 -4.49
C HIS A 45 -28.12 -0.40 -4.31
N ASP A 46 -27.45 -0.73 -5.41
CA ASP A 46 -26.41 -1.76 -5.43
C ASP A 46 -25.01 -1.19 -5.15
N ASP A 47 -24.80 0.12 -5.37
CA ASP A 47 -23.51 0.79 -5.16
C ASP A 47 -23.56 1.79 -3.99
N GLU A 48 -22.49 1.81 -3.18
CA GLU A 48 -22.33 2.79 -2.10
C GLU A 48 -21.97 4.20 -2.63
N PRO A 49 -22.43 5.28 -1.99
CA PRO A 49 -22.21 6.66 -2.41
C PRO A 49 -20.78 7.06 -2.77
N PHE A 50 -19.77 6.57 -2.06
CA PHE A 50 -18.37 6.95 -2.35
C PHE A 50 -17.93 6.47 -3.74
N LEU A 51 -18.45 5.33 -4.22
CA LEU A 51 -18.14 4.82 -5.56
C LEU A 51 -18.67 5.75 -6.64
N TRP A 52 -19.86 6.34 -6.43
CA TRP A 52 -20.42 7.32 -7.38
C TRP A 52 -19.56 8.56 -7.47
N LEU A 53 -19.07 9.07 -6.34
CA LEU A 53 -18.16 10.22 -6.32
C LEU A 53 -16.86 9.91 -7.06
N LEU A 54 -16.26 8.73 -6.84
CA LEU A 54 -15.04 8.31 -7.52
C LEU A 54 -15.23 8.09 -9.03
N ARG A 55 -16.34 7.47 -9.44
CA ARG A 55 -16.65 7.24 -10.87
C ARG A 55 -17.03 8.55 -11.57
N GLY A 56 -17.64 9.48 -10.84
CA GLY A 56 -18.04 10.81 -11.32
C GLY A 56 -16.85 11.73 -11.64
N LEU A 57 -15.63 11.39 -11.22
CA LEU A 57 -14.45 12.17 -11.58
C LEU A 57 -14.26 12.20 -13.11
N PRO A 58 -13.74 13.32 -13.66
CA PRO A 58 -13.42 13.40 -15.07
C PRO A 58 -12.31 12.39 -15.44
N LEU A 59 -12.27 12.01 -16.71
CA LEU A 59 -11.28 11.07 -17.24
C LEU A 59 -10.03 11.82 -17.74
N ALA A 60 -8.93 11.07 -17.91
CA ALA A 60 -7.67 11.52 -18.49
C ALA A 60 -7.08 12.77 -17.78
N ASP A 61 -6.57 13.74 -18.53
CA ASP A 61 -5.72 14.83 -18.03
C ASP A 61 -6.38 15.72 -16.97
N LYS A 62 -7.72 15.76 -16.92
CA LYS A 62 -8.48 16.54 -15.93
C LYS A 62 -8.68 15.82 -14.61
N ARG A 63 -8.40 14.51 -14.55
CA ARG A 63 -8.69 13.66 -13.40
C ARG A 63 -7.91 14.09 -12.16
N PHE A 64 -6.61 14.31 -12.33
CA PHE A 64 -5.71 14.67 -11.23
C PHE A 64 -6.13 15.97 -10.51
N GLU A 65 -6.46 17.02 -11.28
CA GLU A 65 -6.94 18.29 -10.71
C GLU A 65 -8.26 18.11 -9.95
N ALA A 66 -9.20 17.35 -10.52
CA ALA A 66 -10.49 17.10 -9.89
C ALA A 66 -10.38 16.22 -8.63
N GLU A 67 -9.51 15.20 -8.64
CA GLU A 67 -9.18 14.37 -7.46
C GLU A 67 -8.59 15.23 -6.34
N THR A 68 -7.60 16.05 -6.67
CA THR A 68 -6.97 16.99 -5.73
C THR A 68 -8.01 17.93 -5.14
N ARG A 69 -8.87 18.53 -5.98
CA ARG A 69 -9.92 19.44 -5.53
C ARG A 69 -10.96 18.74 -4.65
N LEU A 70 -11.35 17.51 -4.99
CA LEU A 70 -12.27 16.73 -4.16
C LEU A 70 -11.61 16.39 -2.81
N ALA A 71 -10.34 16.01 -2.80
CA ALA A 71 -9.57 15.74 -1.60
C ALA A 71 -9.43 16.98 -0.69
N GLU A 72 -9.19 18.17 -1.23
CA GLU A 72 -9.20 19.44 -0.47
C GLU A 72 -10.53 19.70 0.24
N ARG A 73 -11.65 19.35 -0.40
CA ARG A 73 -12.99 19.53 0.17
C ARG A 73 -13.31 18.46 1.20
N VAL A 74 -12.91 17.22 0.95
CA VAL A 74 -12.97 16.12 1.92
C VAL A 74 -12.16 16.46 3.18
N ALA A 75 -10.95 17.01 3.03
CA ALA A 75 -10.12 17.48 4.14
C ALA A 75 -10.86 18.50 5.02
N LYS A 76 -11.56 19.46 4.42
CA LYS A 76 -12.41 20.41 5.17
C LYS A 76 -13.56 19.74 5.93
N VAL A 77 -14.16 18.68 5.40
CA VAL A 77 -15.15 17.88 6.14
C VAL A 77 -14.49 17.16 7.33
N LEU A 78 -13.31 16.58 7.14
CA LEU A 78 -12.54 15.91 8.20
C LEU A 78 -12.13 16.88 9.33
N ASP A 79 -11.75 18.12 8.98
CA ASP A 79 -11.42 19.18 9.93
C ASP A 79 -12.63 19.57 10.81
N GLY A 80 -13.85 19.37 10.31
CA GLY A 80 -15.10 19.49 11.06
C GLY A 80 -15.31 18.43 12.14
N LYS A 81 -14.36 17.49 12.31
CA LYS A 81 -14.38 16.40 13.31
C LYS A 81 -15.65 15.53 13.20
N PRO A 82 -15.89 14.88 12.05
CA PRO A 82 -17.11 14.13 11.80
C PRO A 82 -17.24 12.89 12.71
N ASP A 83 -16.11 12.37 13.22
CA ASP A 83 -16.05 11.33 14.25
C ASP A 83 -16.70 11.75 15.58
N LEU A 84 -16.69 13.04 15.91
CA LEU A 84 -17.33 13.62 17.10
C LEU A 84 -18.73 14.17 16.80
N MET A 85 -18.86 14.93 15.71
CA MET A 85 -20.10 15.62 15.35
C MET A 85 -21.16 14.67 14.80
N ARG A 86 -20.74 13.52 14.25
CA ARG A 86 -21.61 12.45 13.74
C ARG A 86 -22.67 13.01 12.76
N PRO A 87 -22.24 13.59 11.63
CA PRO A 87 -23.14 14.27 10.70
C PRO A 87 -24.08 13.31 9.96
N GLY A 88 -25.21 13.85 9.49
CA GLY A 88 -26.24 13.11 8.75
C GLY A 88 -27.26 12.39 9.64
N THR A 89 -28.27 11.78 9.02
CA THR A 89 -29.26 10.95 9.74
C THR A 89 -28.73 9.54 10.01
N ARG A 90 -27.76 9.09 9.22
CA ARG A 90 -27.05 7.80 9.31
C ARG A 90 -25.54 8.04 9.42
N PRO A 91 -25.04 8.49 10.58
CA PRO A 91 -23.65 8.92 10.74
C PRO A 91 -22.62 7.81 10.48
N ASP A 92 -22.94 6.54 10.78
CA ASP A 92 -22.04 5.42 10.48
C ASP A 92 -21.85 5.22 8.97
N LYS A 93 -22.93 5.36 8.19
CA LYS A 93 -22.88 5.31 6.72
C LYS A 93 -22.03 6.46 6.17
N VAL A 94 -22.27 7.68 6.66
CA VAL A 94 -21.52 8.87 6.22
C VAL A 94 -20.03 8.70 6.49
N LEU A 95 -19.65 8.24 7.68
CA LEU A 95 -18.24 8.02 8.04
C LEU A 95 -17.61 6.90 7.22
N TYR A 96 -18.30 5.77 7.06
CA TYR A 96 -17.83 4.69 6.18
C TYR A 96 -17.56 5.20 4.77
N ASN A 97 -18.53 5.86 4.15
CA ASN A 97 -18.38 6.41 2.80
C ASN A 97 -17.32 7.51 2.72
N LEU A 98 -17.18 8.35 3.76
CA LEU A 98 -16.14 9.38 3.82
C LEU A 98 -14.74 8.75 3.80
N PHE A 99 -14.51 7.71 4.61
CA PHE A 99 -13.21 7.06 4.68
C PHE A 99 -12.91 6.22 3.44
N MET A 100 -13.89 5.50 2.90
CA MET A 100 -13.73 4.80 1.63
C MET A 100 -13.49 5.77 0.46
N LEU A 101 -14.09 6.96 0.47
CA LEU A 101 -13.77 8.02 -0.47
C LEU A 101 -12.32 8.49 -0.32
N CYS A 102 -11.85 8.73 0.91
CA CYS A 102 -10.45 9.08 1.17
C CYS A 102 -9.50 8.00 0.64
N ALA A 103 -9.80 6.73 0.91
CA ALA A 103 -9.01 5.59 0.45
C ALA A 103 -8.93 5.53 -1.08
N GLY A 104 -10.05 5.76 -1.77
CA GLY A 104 -10.11 5.74 -3.23
C GLY A 104 -9.50 6.98 -3.91
N LEU A 105 -9.41 8.11 -3.22
CA LEU A 105 -8.76 9.32 -3.73
C LEU A 105 -7.23 9.23 -3.72
N GLY A 106 -6.64 8.58 -2.69
CA GLY A 106 -5.18 8.40 -2.61
C GLY A 106 -4.39 9.71 -2.75
N CYS A 107 -4.84 10.77 -2.07
CA CYS A 107 -4.30 12.13 -2.16
C CYS A 107 -3.59 12.51 -0.83
N PRO A 108 -2.40 11.94 -0.55
CA PRO A 108 -1.72 12.08 0.74
C PRO A 108 -1.43 13.54 1.12
N ASP A 109 -1.10 14.40 0.14
CA ASP A 109 -0.82 15.82 0.37
C ASP A 109 -1.99 16.57 1.02
N GLN A 110 -3.23 16.19 0.68
CA GLN A 110 -4.44 16.81 1.21
C GLN A 110 -5.01 16.05 2.41
N LEU A 111 -4.87 14.72 2.43
CA LEU A 111 -5.62 13.85 3.33
C LEU A 111 -4.81 13.29 4.50
N ALA A 112 -3.48 13.20 4.42
CA ALA A 112 -2.66 12.56 5.45
C ALA A 112 -2.85 13.21 6.83
N GLU A 113 -2.69 14.54 6.91
CA GLU A 113 -2.80 15.29 8.15
C GLU A 113 -4.21 15.24 8.79
N PRO A 114 -5.31 15.54 8.08
CA PRO A 114 -6.65 15.48 8.69
C PRO A 114 -7.05 14.06 9.10
N LEU A 115 -6.69 13.03 8.33
CA LEU A 115 -6.91 11.62 8.72
C LEU A 115 -6.12 11.26 9.98
N TYR A 116 -4.85 11.65 10.04
CA TYR A 116 -4.01 11.40 11.20
C TYR A 116 -4.54 12.07 12.47
N LYS A 117 -4.97 13.33 12.39
CA LYS A 117 -5.64 14.04 13.50
C LYS A 117 -6.90 13.33 13.96
N LEU A 118 -7.66 12.74 13.04
CA LEU A 118 -8.86 11.95 13.38
C LEU A 118 -8.49 10.67 14.11
N PHE A 119 -7.52 9.92 13.58
CA PHE A 119 -6.98 8.73 14.22
C PHE A 119 -6.46 9.00 15.64
N GLN A 120 -5.69 10.09 15.83
CA GLN A 120 -5.11 10.45 17.12
C GLN A 120 -6.16 10.66 18.23
N ARG A 121 -7.39 11.07 17.88
CA ARG A 121 -8.46 11.25 18.87
C ARG A 121 -8.91 9.92 19.49
N ARG A 122 -8.81 8.81 18.76
CA ARG A 122 -9.21 7.46 19.20
C ARG A 122 -10.63 7.34 19.76
N VAL A 123 -11.56 8.13 19.21
CA VAL A 123 -12.98 8.18 19.63
C VAL A 123 -13.94 7.53 18.65
N LEU A 124 -13.47 7.20 17.44
CA LEU A 124 -14.30 6.64 16.37
C LEU A 124 -14.89 5.30 16.80
N LYS A 125 -16.20 5.16 16.60
CA LYS A 125 -16.98 3.95 16.83
C LYS A 125 -18.16 3.92 15.87
N GLY A 126 -18.67 2.73 15.60
CA GLY A 126 -19.83 2.56 14.73
C GLY A 126 -19.69 1.35 13.83
N ASN A 127 -20.79 1.00 13.18
CA ASN A 127 -20.82 -0.11 12.24
C ASN A 127 -21.75 0.24 11.08
N TRP A 128 -21.34 -0.05 9.86
CA TRP A 128 -22.18 0.09 8.67
C TRP A 128 -22.17 -1.24 7.89
N LEU A 129 -23.36 -1.81 7.68
CA LEU A 129 -23.55 -3.10 6.99
C LEU A 129 -22.67 -4.25 7.53
N GLY A 130 -22.43 -4.28 8.84
CA GLY A 130 -21.60 -5.31 9.47
C GLY A 130 -20.12 -4.97 9.53
N VAL A 131 -19.66 -3.90 8.86
CA VAL A 131 -18.25 -3.46 8.85
C VAL A 131 -18.00 -2.41 9.94
N ASP A 132 -16.93 -2.55 10.73
CA ASP A 132 -16.56 -1.53 11.70
C ASP A 132 -16.07 -0.29 10.95
N VAL A 133 -16.57 0.89 11.31
CA VAL A 133 -16.16 2.13 10.62
C VAL A 133 -14.65 2.38 10.76
N ARG A 134 -14.00 1.82 11.79
CA ARG A 134 -12.55 1.88 11.96
C ARG A 134 -11.78 1.07 10.91
N ASP A 135 -12.38 0.03 10.31
CA ASP A 135 -11.80 -0.69 9.17
C ASP A 135 -11.63 0.28 7.99
N SER A 136 -12.68 1.06 7.66
CA SER A 136 -12.61 2.04 6.58
C SER A 136 -11.62 3.17 6.87
N LEU A 137 -11.47 3.59 8.13
CA LEU A 137 -10.41 4.54 8.53
C LEU A 137 -9.01 3.94 8.32
N LEU A 138 -8.82 2.67 8.68
CA LEU A 138 -7.56 1.95 8.46
C LEU A 138 -7.20 1.95 6.97
N THR A 139 -8.13 1.60 6.08
CA THR A 139 -7.93 1.66 4.63
C THR A 139 -7.58 3.08 4.17
N ALA A 140 -8.28 4.10 4.67
CA ALA A 140 -8.00 5.50 4.34
C ALA A 140 -6.59 5.93 4.76
N LEU A 141 -6.12 5.50 5.94
CA LEU A 141 -4.77 5.78 6.44
C LEU A 141 -3.70 5.11 5.57
N ILE A 142 -3.90 3.84 5.18
CA ILE A 142 -2.96 3.10 4.33
C ILE A 142 -2.76 3.80 2.99
N SER A 143 -3.84 4.25 2.34
CA SER A 143 -3.79 4.87 1.01
C SER A 143 -3.33 6.32 0.99
N ASN A 144 -3.25 7.01 2.14
CA ASN A 144 -2.96 8.45 2.22
C ASN A 144 -1.77 8.75 3.14
N GLN A 145 -0.71 7.96 3.04
CA GLN A 145 0.53 8.16 3.80
C GLN A 145 1.45 9.15 3.09
N ILE A 146 2.02 10.10 3.84
CA ILE A 146 2.98 11.09 3.33
C ILE A 146 4.36 10.97 4.00
N ASP A 147 4.42 10.32 5.16
CA ASP A 147 5.63 10.17 5.96
C ASP A 147 5.53 8.94 6.90
N ASP A 148 6.55 8.75 7.73
CA ASP A 148 6.73 7.59 8.60
C ASP A 148 5.91 7.61 9.90
N ARG A 149 5.04 8.60 10.13
CA ARG A 149 4.33 8.73 11.41
C ARG A 149 3.44 7.53 11.79
N LEU A 150 2.98 6.78 10.78
CA LEU A 150 2.12 5.60 10.95
C LEU A 150 2.93 4.29 11.06
N ARG A 151 4.24 4.32 10.79
CA ARG A 151 5.12 3.15 10.84
C ARG A 151 4.97 2.33 12.13
N PRO A 152 4.97 2.92 13.36
CA PRO A 152 4.83 2.13 14.58
C PRO A 152 3.51 1.33 14.66
N ILE A 153 2.46 1.79 14.00
CA ILE A 153 1.16 1.11 13.97
C ILE A 153 1.25 -0.13 13.08
N TRP A 154 1.86 0.02 11.90
CA TRP A 154 2.07 -1.07 10.95
C TRP A 154 3.01 -2.13 11.51
N GLU A 155 4.09 -1.72 12.16
CA GLU A 155 5.01 -2.61 12.87
C GLU A 155 4.28 -3.37 13.99
N THR A 156 3.43 -2.67 14.77
CA THR A 156 2.61 -3.32 15.81
C THR A 156 1.68 -4.38 15.22
N MET A 157 1.02 -4.09 14.09
CA MET A 157 0.15 -5.05 13.40
C MET A 157 0.93 -6.27 12.89
N LEU A 158 2.11 -6.08 12.30
CA LEU A 158 2.97 -7.17 11.83
C LEU A 158 3.49 -8.05 12.97
N GLU A 159 3.87 -7.45 14.10
CA GLU A 159 4.44 -8.16 15.24
C GLU A 159 3.39 -8.83 16.13
N GLN A 160 2.27 -8.14 16.37
CA GLN A 160 1.27 -8.53 17.36
C GLN A 160 -0.05 -9.02 16.76
N ARG A 161 -0.23 -8.89 15.44
CA ARG A 161 -1.44 -9.26 14.69
C ARG A 161 -2.71 -8.53 15.14
N LYS A 162 -2.51 -7.35 15.72
CA LYS A 162 -3.59 -6.48 16.19
C LYS A 162 -3.05 -5.10 16.49
N HIS A 163 -3.96 -4.14 16.57
CA HIS A 163 -3.73 -2.85 17.20
C HIS A 163 -4.89 -2.52 18.14
N ASP A 164 -4.63 -1.80 19.24
CA ASP A 164 -5.62 -1.58 20.30
C ASP A 164 -6.85 -0.79 19.82
N PHE A 165 -6.67 0.07 18.82
CA PHE A 165 -7.73 0.93 18.31
C PHE A 165 -8.21 0.57 16.90
N LEU A 166 -7.28 0.21 16.01
CA LEU A 166 -7.61 -0.10 14.61
C LEU A 166 -7.78 -1.62 14.50
N PRO A 167 -8.90 -2.11 13.94
CA PRO A 167 -9.23 -3.53 13.87
C PRO A 167 -8.39 -4.38 12.90
N GLY A 168 -7.22 -3.90 12.45
CA GLY A 168 -6.41 -4.55 11.43
C GLY A 168 -5.52 -5.70 11.90
N ASP A 169 -5.05 -6.47 10.93
CA ASP A 169 -4.19 -7.65 11.08
C ASP A 169 -2.77 -7.45 10.50
N GLU A 170 -1.97 -8.52 10.46
CA GLU A 170 -0.63 -8.49 9.87
C GLU A 170 -0.59 -8.10 8.38
N TYR A 171 -1.63 -8.41 7.60
CA TYR A 171 -1.71 -8.03 6.19
C TYR A 171 -2.02 -6.55 6.03
N ASP A 172 -2.85 -5.99 6.91
CA ASP A 172 -3.03 -4.53 6.98
C ASP A 172 -1.74 -3.82 7.36
N GLY A 173 -0.99 -4.37 8.33
CA GLY A 173 0.34 -3.89 8.67
C GLY A 173 1.30 -3.94 7.48
N PHE A 174 1.32 -5.05 6.74
CA PHE A 174 2.10 -5.18 5.52
C PHE A 174 1.70 -4.15 4.46
N ASN A 175 0.40 -4.02 4.17
CA ASN A 175 -0.12 -3.04 3.21
C ASN A 175 0.26 -1.60 3.62
N GLY A 176 0.20 -1.28 4.91
CA GLY A 176 0.68 -0.03 5.47
C GLY A 176 2.15 0.22 5.17
N ILE A 177 3.02 -0.77 5.35
CA ILE A 177 4.45 -0.65 5.02
C ILE A 177 4.68 -0.50 3.50
N VAL A 178 3.97 -1.28 2.68
CA VAL A 178 4.14 -1.23 1.22
C VAL A 178 3.74 0.12 0.64
N MET A 179 2.71 0.76 1.19
CA MET A 179 2.23 2.07 0.73
C MET A 179 2.99 3.26 1.35
N LYS A 180 3.91 3.01 2.29
CA LYS A 180 4.69 4.04 2.98
C LYS A 180 5.85 4.52 2.09
N PRO A 181 6.00 5.82 1.82
CA PRO A 181 7.20 6.32 1.15
C PRO A 181 8.43 6.14 2.05
N ALA A 182 9.61 5.89 1.48
CA ALA A 182 10.87 5.88 2.26
C ALA A 182 11.24 7.28 2.77
N SER A 183 10.87 8.31 2.02
CA SER A 183 11.05 9.72 2.34
C SER A 183 10.12 10.59 1.50
N ALA A 184 9.95 11.86 1.86
CA ALA A 184 9.20 12.82 1.05
C ALA A 184 9.80 13.04 -0.35
N GLU A 185 11.09 12.74 -0.56
CA GLU A 185 11.78 12.89 -1.85
C GLU A 185 11.64 11.67 -2.76
N THR A 186 11.18 10.54 -2.21
CA THR A 186 11.08 9.24 -2.91
C THR A 186 9.63 8.75 -2.99
N VAL A 187 8.68 9.68 -3.07
CA VAL A 187 7.25 9.34 -3.26
C VAL A 187 7.09 8.54 -4.55
N GLY A 188 6.37 7.42 -4.48
CA GLY A 188 6.18 6.50 -5.59
C GLY A 188 7.29 5.45 -5.77
N GLU A 189 8.32 5.48 -4.92
CA GLU A 189 9.35 4.44 -4.86
C GLU A 189 9.16 3.57 -3.61
N PRO A 190 9.32 2.23 -3.72
CA PRO A 190 9.19 1.33 -2.58
C PRO A 190 10.33 1.54 -1.57
N ASP A 191 9.98 1.57 -0.29
CA ASP A 191 10.93 1.40 0.81
C ASP A 191 11.29 -0.10 0.94
N LEU A 192 12.25 -0.54 0.13
CA LEU A 192 12.63 -1.95 0.02
C LEU A 192 13.11 -2.54 1.35
N ASP A 193 13.77 -1.75 2.21
CA ASP A 193 14.24 -2.22 3.51
C ASP A 193 13.04 -2.49 4.43
N ALA A 194 12.08 -1.56 4.49
CA ALA A 194 10.86 -1.75 5.28
C ALA A 194 10.00 -2.90 4.75
N ILE A 195 9.85 -3.02 3.42
CA ILE A 195 9.14 -4.13 2.77
C ILE A 195 9.85 -5.46 3.07
N GLY A 196 11.17 -5.49 2.96
CA GLY A 196 12.03 -6.63 3.27
C GLY A 196 11.82 -7.13 4.70
N TRP A 197 11.78 -6.19 5.64
CA TRP A 197 11.49 -6.45 7.04
C TRP A 197 10.05 -6.95 7.25
N ALA A 198 9.05 -6.34 6.63
CA ALA A 198 7.65 -6.74 6.80
C ALA A 198 7.38 -8.16 6.26
N LEU A 199 7.92 -8.49 5.09
CA LEU A 199 7.81 -9.83 4.51
C LEU A 199 8.50 -10.90 5.37
N LYS A 200 9.55 -10.57 6.13
CA LYS A 200 10.13 -11.50 7.13
C LYS A 200 9.09 -11.92 8.16
N PHE A 201 8.29 -10.98 8.67
CA PHE A 201 7.26 -11.26 9.67
C PHE A 201 6.11 -12.08 9.07
N ILE A 202 5.69 -11.75 7.85
CA ILE A 202 4.70 -12.56 7.14
C ILE A 202 5.21 -13.98 6.87
N ALA A 203 6.45 -14.14 6.41
CA ALA A 203 7.05 -15.46 6.23
C ALA A 203 7.09 -16.25 7.55
N LYS A 204 7.43 -15.60 8.67
CA LYS A 204 7.37 -16.26 9.99
C LYS A 204 5.94 -16.68 10.36
N TYR A 205 4.94 -15.89 9.99
CA TYR A 205 3.54 -16.22 10.23
C TYR A 205 3.09 -17.44 9.42
N LEU A 206 3.38 -17.42 8.12
CA LEU A 206 2.98 -18.46 7.17
C LEU A 206 3.79 -19.75 7.29
N ASP A 207 4.83 -19.81 8.14
CA ASP A 207 5.76 -20.95 8.19
C ASP A 207 5.08 -22.31 8.40
N ARG A 208 3.88 -22.34 8.99
CA ARG A 208 3.10 -23.57 9.22
C ARG A 208 1.91 -23.77 8.27
N ASP A 209 1.67 -22.84 7.36
CA ASP A 209 0.56 -22.93 6.41
C ASP A 209 0.94 -23.82 5.22
N SER A 210 0.01 -24.68 4.80
CA SER A 210 0.14 -25.48 3.58
C SER A 210 0.14 -24.63 2.30
N GLY A 211 -0.53 -23.48 2.30
CA GLY A 211 -0.62 -22.53 1.18
C GLY A 211 0.45 -21.43 1.20
N ARG A 212 1.41 -21.49 2.14
CA ARG A 212 2.36 -20.41 2.42
C ARG A 212 3.10 -19.85 1.20
N CYS A 213 3.47 -20.70 0.25
CA CYS A 213 4.20 -20.26 -0.94
C CYS A 213 3.30 -19.44 -1.89
N GLU A 214 2.08 -19.90 -2.13
CA GLU A 214 1.11 -19.24 -3.02
C GLU A 214 0.70 -17.88 -2.44
N GLU A 215 0.46 -17.85 -1.13
CA GLU A 215 0.09 -16.64 -0.42
C GLU A 215 1.25 -15.62 -0.37
N PHE A 216 2.47 -16.07 -0.07
CA PHE A 216 3.64 -15.20 -0.09
C PHE A 216 3.94 -14.65 -1.49
N GLN A 217 3.74 -15.47 -2.53
CA GLN A 217 3.83 -15.03 -3.93
C GLN A 217 2.80 -13.97 -4.28
N ALA A 218 1.57 -14.09 -3.79
CA ALA A 218 0.53 -13.10 -4.01
C ALA A 218 0.92 -11.72 -3.44
N LEU A 219 1.57 -11.69 -2.26
CA LEU A 219 2.07 -10.46 -1.66
C LEU A 219 3.23 -9.83 -2.47
N ILE A 220 4.15 -10.65 -2.98
CA ILE A 220 5.22 -10.14 -3.87
C ILE A 220 4.61 -9.58 -5.16
N LYS A 221 3.62 -10.27 -5.74
CA LYS A 221 2.90 -9.81 -6.92
C LYS A 221 2.20 -8.48 -6.66
N GLN A 222 1.58 -8.31 -5.49
CA GLN A 222 0.96 -7.06 -5.09
C GLN A 222 1.98 -5.90 -5.05
N ILE A 223 3.19 -6.12 -4.53
CA ILE A 223 4.26 -5.10 -4.57
C ILE A 223 4.58 -4.70 -6.03
N ALA A 224 4.67 -5.68 -6.94
CA ALA A 224 4.94 -5.43 -8.35
C ALA A 224 3.79 -4.66 -9.05
N GLU A 225 2.54 -4.91 -8.65
CA GLU A 225 1.35 -4.21 -9.15
C GLU A 225 1.29 -2.75 -8.65
N ILE A 226 1.72 -2.49 -7.41
CA ILE A 226 1.80 -1.14 -6.83
C ILE A 226 2.96 -0.33 -7.44
N TYR A 227 4.09 -0.98 -7.72
CA TYR A 227 5.29 -0.34 -8.26
C TYR A 227 5.64 -0.86 -9.67
N PRO A 228 4.78 -0.56 -10.69
CA PRO A 228 5.00 -1.04 -12.04
C PRO A 228 6.27 -0.42 -12.66
N GLY A 229 6.91 -1.16 -13.58
CA GLY A 229 8.08 -0.66 -14.32
C GLY A 229 9.42 -0.81 -13.60
N ARG A 230 9.48 -1.65 -12.56
CA ARG A 230 10.74 -2.08 -11.91
C ARG A 230 11.19 -3.46 -12.44
N PRO A 231 11.99 -3.53 -13.53
CA PRO A 231 12.36 -4.78 -14.23
C PRO A 231 13.26 -5.74 -13.44
N ILE A 232 13.73 -5.37 -12.23
CA ILE A 232 14.58 -6.22 -11.39
C ILE A 232 14.05 -6.31 -9.96
N LEU A 233 12.78 -6.00 -9.75
CA LEU A 233 12.16 -5.97 -8.41
C LEU A 233 12.36 -7.31 -7.68
N GLU A 234 12.30 -8.42 -8.40
CA GLU A 234 12.47 -9.77 -7.85
C GLU A 234 13.90 -9.99 -7.31
N ILE A 235 14.91 -9.43 -7.96
CA ILE A 235 16.31 -9.45 -7.49
C ILE A 235 16.47 -8.52 -6.27
N GLU A 236 15.86 -7.34 -6.30
CA GLU A 236 15.85 -6.42 -5.16
C GLU A 236 15.19 -7.07 -3.93
N ILE A 237 14.06 -7.75 -4.11
CA ILE A 237 13.37 -8.52 -3.07
C ILE A 237 14.22 -9.70 -2.60
N LEU A 238 14.91 -10.42 -3.50
CA LEU A 238 15.81 -11.51 -3.12
C LEU A 238 16.97 -11.01 -2.22
N LEU A 239 17.54 -9.85 -2.54
CA LEU A 239 18.57 -9.25 -1.69
C LEU A 239 18.02 -8.86 -0.33
N GLN A 240 16.80 -8.33 -0.27
CA GLN A 240 16.10 -8.06 0.99
C GLN A 240 15.84 -9.33 1.79
N ALA A 241 15.52 -10.45 1.12
CA ALA A 241 15.30 -11.73 1.78
C ALA A 241 16.56 -12.25 2.48
N VAL A 242 17.70 -12.06 1.83
CA VAL A 242 19.02 -12.40 2.39
C VAL A 242 19.41 -11.44 3.52
N HIS A 243 19.19 -10.13 3.32
CA HIS A 243 19.49 -9.11 4.32
C HIS A 243 18.68 -9.31 5.61
N ASN A 244 17.42 -9.69 5.48
CA ASN A 244 16.48 -9.87 6.58
C ASN A 244 16.40 -11.31 7.11
N ASP A 245 17.28 -12.23 6.68
CA ASP A 245 17.31 -13.63 7.11
C ASP A 245 15.96 -14.36 6.93
N TRP A 246 15.35 -14.24 5.76
CA TRP A 246 14.09 -14.94 5.47
C TRP A 246 14.27 -16.47 5.52
N PRO A 247 13.21 -17.22 5.89
CA PRO A 247 13.25 -18.67 5.79
C PRO A 247 13.44 -19.09 4.33
N ARG A 248 14.16 -20.21 4.12
CA ARG A 248 14.53 -20.69 2.78
C ARG A 248 13.34 -20.85 1.84
N TRP A 249 12.20 -21.35 2.35
CA TRP A 249 11.02 -21.53 1.53
C TRP A 249 10.48 -20.20 0.98
N ALA A 250 10.58 -19.10 1.75
CA ALA A 250 10.11 -17.78 1.34
C ALA A 250 11.02 -17.19 0.26
N MET A 251 12.34 -17.40 0.36
CA MET A 251 13.27 -17.07 -0.71
C MET A 251 12.94 -17.84 -2.00
N GLN A 252 12.68 -19.14 -1.90
CA GLN A 252 12.30 -19.98 -3.04
C GLN A 252 10.91 -19.64 -3.62
N ALA A 253 10.05 -18.99 -2.83
CA ALA A 253 8.74 -18.55 -3.29
C ALA A 253 8.82 -17.26 -4.14
N ILE A 254 9.95 -16.53 -4.13
CA ILE A 254 10.09 -15.31 -4.94
C ILE A 254 10.00 -15.67 -6.44
N PRO A 255 9.04 -15.10 -7.20
CA PRO A 255 8.91 -15.39 -8.63
C PRO A 255 10.07 -14.81 -9.44
N GLY A 256 10.28 -15.33 -10.65
CA GLY A 256 11.17 -14.72 -11.66
C GLY A 256 12.34 -15.59 -12.11
N ASP A 257 12.62 -15.58 -13.42
CA ASP A 257 13.61 -16.46 -14.04
C ASP A 257 15.04 -16.25 -13.51
N TYR A 258 15.41 -15.00 -13.22
CA TYR A 258 16.72 -14.70 -12.63
C TYR A 258 16.83 -15.23 -11.20
N VAL A 259 15.76 -15.11 -10.41
CA VAL A 259 15.74 -15.60 -9.03
C VAL A 259 15.90 -17.11 -9.02
N SER A 260 15.15 -17.85 -9.85
CA SER A 260 15.31 -19.30 -9.98
C SER A 260 16.76 -19.68 -10.29
N GLN A 261 17.37 -19.05 -11.29
CA GLN A 261 18.77 -19.31 -11.67
C GLN A 261 19.78 -18.99 -10.55
N ILE A 262 19.54 -17.94 -9.75
CA ILE A 262 20.38 -17.60 -8.59
C ILE A 262 20.21 -18.63 -7.47
N LEU A 263 19.00 -19.16 -7.29
CA LEU A 263 18.64 -20.07 -6.21
C LEU A 263 18.87 -21.56 -6.56
N ASP A 264 19.05 -21.94 -7.81
CA ASP A 264 19.36 -23.33 -8.22
C ASP A 264 20.50 -23.97 -7.40
N PRO A 265 21.63 -23.27 -7.12
CA PRO A 265 22.69 -23.83 -6.28
C PRO A 265 22.29 -23.95 -4.81
N LEU A 266 21.36 -23.10 -4.33
CA LEU A 266 20.83 -23.18 -2.97
C LEU A 266 19.98 -24.43 -2.78
N GLU A 267 19.28 -24.90 -3.82
CA GLU A 267 18.46 -26.11 -3.77
C GLU A 267 19.30 -27.35 -3.44
N THR A 268 20.46 -27.45 -4.07
CA THR A 268 21.37 -28.60 -4.00
C THR A 268 22.44 -28.45 -2.92
N SER A 269 22.61 -27.25 -2.34
CA SER A 269 23.61 -27.00 -1.31
C SER A 269 23.27 -27.73 0.00
N PRO A 270 24.20 -28.53 0.57
CA PRO A 270 24.04 -29.12 1.89
C PRO A 270 24.18 -28.09 3.03
N TYR A 271 24.58 -26.85 2.72
CA TYR A 271 24.78 -25.80 3.70
C TYR A 271 23.51 -24.95 3.84
N CYS A 272 22.86 -25.04 5.00
CA CYS A 272 21.63 -24.29 5.33
C CYS A 272 21.89 -22.99 6.09
N SER A 273 23.13 -22.48 6.12
CA SER A 273 23.43 -21.26 6.89
C SER A 273 23.06 -20.01 6.09
N VAL A 274 22.63 -18.96 6.81
CA VAL A 274 22.43 -17.61 6.25
C VAL A 274 23.65 -17.15 5.45
N ARG A 275 24.86 -17.39 5.98
CA ARG A 275 26.11 -17.03 5.32
C ARG A 275 26.30 -17.75 3.98
N ALA A 276 25.87 -19.02 3.87
CA ALA A 276 25.91 -19.75 2.61
C ALA A 276 24.91 -19.16 1.60
N ALA A 277 23.69 -18.81 2.03
CA ALA A 277 22.72 -18.14 1.19
C ALA A 277 23.22 -16.79 0.66
N LYS A 278 23.84 -15.97 1.53
CA LYS A 278 24.52 -14.71 1.14
C LYS A 278 25.54 -14.93 0.02
N GLY A 279 26.43 -15.91 0.19
CA GLY A 279 27.46 -16.23 -0.81
C GLY A 279 26.88 -16.72 -2.14
N ILE A 280 25.86 -17.59 -2.09
CA ILE A 280 25.21 -18.11 -3.30
C ILE A 280 24.49 -17.00 -4.06
N VAL A 281 23.74 -16.16 -3.37
CA VAL A 281 23.02 -15.04 -4.01
C VAL A 281 23.99 -14.06 -4.64
N SER A 282 25.05 -13.65 -3.94
CA SER A 282 26.07 -12.75 -4.50
C SER A 282 26.77 -13.36 -5.72
N HIS A 283 27.12 -14.64 -5.68
CA HIS A 283 27.72 -15.34 -6.83
C HIS A 283 26.74 -15.46 -8.02
N GLY A 284 25.47 -15.77 -7.75
CA GLY A 284 24.43 -15.87 -8.78
C GLY A 284 24.20 -14.53 -9.48
N ILE A 285 24.17 -13.43 -8.71
CA ILE A 285 24.06 -12.08 -9.26
C ILE A 285 25.27 -11.74 -10.14
N ALA A 286 26.50 -11.99 -9.66
CA ALA A 286 27.72 -11.78 -10.45
C ALA A 286 27.73 -12.60 -11.77
N THR A 287 27.15 -13.81 -11.74
CA THR A 287 27.01 -14.66 -12.93
C THR A 287 26.03 -14.05 -13.94
N ILE A 288 24.93 -13.47 -13.48
CA ILE A 288 23.97 -12.76 -14.34
C ILE A 288 24.59 -11.48 -14.91
N GLU A 289 25.34 -10.72 -14.11
CA GLU A 289 26.06 -9.52 -14.58
C GLU A 289 27.04 -9.85 -15.71
N ALA A 290 27.70 -11.01 -15.66
CA ALA A 290 28.66 -11.44 -16.68
C ALA A 290 28.02 -11.86 -18.02
N ARG A 291 26.69 -12.02 -18.07
CA ARG A 291 26.00 -12.50 -19.28
C ARG A 291 25.92 -11.44 -20.38
N PRO A 292 26.22 -11.79 -21.64
CA PRO A 292 26.17 -10.86 -22.77
C PRO A 292 24.74 -10.60 -23.29
N ASP A 293 23.78 -11.48 -22.99
CA ASP A 293 22.39 -11.44 -23.44
C ASP A 293 21.46 -10.60 -22.55
N VAL A 294 21.94 -10.17 -21.37
CA VAL A 294 21.17 -9.30 -20.46
C VAL A 294 21.16 -7.88 -21.01
N HIS A 295 19.97 -7.30 -21.15
CA HIS A 295 19.79 -5.93 -21.61
C HIS A 295 20.62 -4.94 -20.76
N SER A 296 21.35 -4.03 -21.41
CA SER A 296 22.34 -3.15 -20.75
C SER A 296 21.76 -2.33 -19.60
N GLY A 297 20.53 -1.83 -19.72
CA GLY A 297 19.84 -1.10 -18.66
C GLY A 297 19.48 -1.95 -17.44
N VAL A 298 19.19 -3.24 -17.63
CA VAL A 298 18.94 -4.21 -16.54
C VAL A 298 20.26 -4.53 -15.84
N LYS A 299 21.30 -4.83 -16.62
CA LYS A 299 22.65 -5.10 -16.11
C LYS A 299 23.19 -3.97 -15.22
N LEU A 300 23.11 -2.72 -15.68
CA LEU A 300 23.57 -1.56 -14.91
C LEU A 300 22.82 -1.42 -13.57
N ARG A 301 21.52 -1.71 -13.55
CA ARG A 301 20.74 -1.69 -12.31
C ARG A 301 21.15 -2.80 -11.36
N ILE A 302 21.33 -4.03 -11.86
CA ILE A 302 21.81 -5.16 -11.06
C ILE A 302 23.17 -4.84 -10.44
N GLU A 303 24.13 -4.36 -11.25
CA GLU A 303 25.47 -3.97 -10.78
C GLU A 303 25.41 -2.90 -9.68
N LYS A 304 24.53 -1.90 -9.83
CA LYS A 304 24.34 -0.84 -8.84
C LYS A 304 23.81 -1.40 -7.52
N VAL A 305 22.75 -2.21 -7.57
CA VAL A 305 22.11 -2.78 -6.37
C VAL A 305 23.06 -3.76 -5.68
N HIS A 306 23.74 -4.63 -6.44
CA HIS A 306 24.71 -5.57 -5.91
C HIS A 306 25.91 -4.86 -5.24
N SER A 307 26.44 -3.81 -5.88
CA SER A 307 27.52 -2.99 -5.31
C SER A 307 27.12 -2.32 -4.00
N GLN A 308 25.87 -1.86 -3.89
CA GLN A 308 25.35 -1.27 -2.66
C GLN A 308 25.26 -2.33 -1.55
N TYR A 309 24.66 -3.48 -1.85
CA TYR A 309 24.58 -4.61 -0.93
C TYR A 309 25.95 -5.04 -0.39
N LEU A 310 26.95 -5.17 -1.26
CA LEU A 310 28.32 -5.53 -0.85
C LEU A 310 28.97 -4.49 0.07
N LYS A 311 28.71 -3.19 -0.16
CA LYS A 311 29.23 -2.12 0.70
C LYS A 311 28.62 -2.18 2.09
N GLU A 312 27.31 -2.42 2.18
CA GLU A 312 26.60 -2.52 3.45
C GLU A 312 27.09 -3.73 4.26
N GLU A 313 27.25 -4.90 3.64
CA GLU A 313 27.79 -6.10 4.31
C GLU A 313 29.22 -5.89 4.83
N LEU A 314 30.08 -5.20 4.07
CA LEU A 314 31.44 -4.87 4.50
C LEU A 314 31.45 -3.91 5.70
N ASN A 315 30.53 -2.95 5.75
CA ASN A 315 30.42 -2.01 6.86
C ASN A 315 29.88 -2.67 8.14
N VAL A 316 28.92 -3.60 8.03
CA VAL A 316 28.41 -4.37 9.18
C VAL A 316 29.51 -5.26 9.77
N GLY A 317 30.35 -5.85 8.93
CA GLY A 317 31.50 -6.65 9.37
C GLY A 317 32.58 -5.87 10.14
N ALA A 318 32.66 -4.54 9.94
CA ALA A 318 33.64 -3.68 10.62
C ALA A 318 33.17 -3.18 12.00
N GLN A 319 31.88 -3.34 12.35
CA GLN A 319 31.30 -2.89 13.61
C GLN A 319 31.19 -3.99 14.68
N VAL A 320 31.83 -5.16 14.50
CA VAL A 320 31.90 -6.16 15.56
C VAL A 320 32.66 -5.55 16.75
N PRO A 321 32.03 -5.35 17.92
CA PRO A 321 32.73 -4.82 19.07
C PRO A 321 33.80 -5.83 19.47
N GLU A 322 35.02 -5.36 19.69
CA GLU A 322 36.04 -6.12 20.42
C GLU A 322 35.44 -6.47 21.78
N SER A 323 34.88 -7.67 21.90
CA SER A 323 34.38 -8.20 23.16
C SER A 323 35.58 -8.40 24.09
N THR A 324 35.70 -7.50 25.06
CA THR A 324 36.39 -7.70 26.34
C THR A 324 35.70 -8.72 27.21
#